data_AF-A0A358T0D0-F1
#
_entry.id   AF-A0A358T0D0-F1
#
_cell.length_a   1.000
_cell.length_b   1.000
_cell.length_c   1.000
_cell.angle_alpha   90.00
_cell.angle_beta   90.00
_cell.angle_gamma   90.00
#
_symmetry.space_group_name_H-M   'P 1'
#
loop_
_entity.id
_entity.type
_entity.pdbx_description
1 polymer ?
#
loop_
_entity_poly.entity_id
_entity_poly.type
_entity_poly.pdbx_seq_one_letter_code
_entity_poly.pdbx_strand_id
1 'polypeptide(L)'
;MRKSSSFFYALSLYTLISVFFTAAQYLLAGALIYFLFQFVNLSLGPDRLYLVKASAYDSAGFAFLTVTNTILQYYLASLLARNLKGRTALFGILLLSAAVADIFFLKLSARSSFGSYTFASFPLIVSYLLGGVMGLLQKEEENPFHNSRLNLFRID
;
A
#
# COMPACT_ATOMS: atom_id res chain seq x y z
N MET A 1 31.36 3.69 -6.62
CA MET A 1 30.24 3.70 -7.60
C MET A 1 29.19 2.60 -7.36
N ARG A 2 29.54 1.34 -7.07
CA ARG A 2 28.57 0.22 -6.84
C ARG A 2 27.46 0.48 -5.81
N LYS A 3 27.77 1.10 -4.66
CA LYS A 3 26.77 1.38 -3.59
C LYS A 3 25.64 2.32 -4.04
N SER A 4 25.96 3.30 -4.90
CA SER A 4 24.98 4.26 -5.42
C SER A 4 24.00 3.58 -6.38
N SER A 5 24.52 2.73 -7.28
CA SER A 5 23.69 1.96 -8.21
C SER A 5 22.72 1.00 -7.50
N SER A 6 23.17 0.32 -6.44
CA SER A 6 22.29 -0.55 -5.64
C SER A 6 21.18 0.21 -4.93
N PHE A 7 21.45 1.42 -4.43
CA PHE A 7 20.43 2.28 -3.83
C PHE A 7 19.37 2.70 -4.85
N PHE A 8 19.77 3.24 -6.00
CA PHE A 8 18.83 3.70 -7.02
C PHE A 8 18.01 2.54 -7.62
N TYR A 9 18.62 1.37 -7.77
CA TYR A 9 17.91 0.17 -8.18
C TYR A 9 16.82 -0.22 -7.17
N ALA A 10 17.19 -0.33 -5.90
CA ALA A 10 16.25 -0.71 -4.86
C ALA A 10 15.15 0.33 -4.67
N LEU A 11 15.48 1.63 -4.71
CA LEU A 11 14.50 2.72 -4.71
C LEU A 11 13.51 2.57 -5.87
N SER A 12 14.01 2.39 -7.09
CA SER A 12 13.18 2.28 -8.29
C SER A 12 12.28 1.06 -8.22
N LEU A 13 12.84 -0.10 -7.84
CA LEU A 13 12.10 -1.36 -7.77
C LEU A 13 11.06 -1.33 -6.65
N TYR A 14 11.41 -0.83 -5.46
CA TYR A 14 10.49 -0.72 -4.33
C TYR A 14 9.34 0.24 -4.68
N THR A 15 9.66 1.38 -5.28
CA THR A 15 8.65 2.37 -5.73
C THR A 15 7.74 1.77 -6.79
N LEU A 16 8.31 1.10 -7.81
CA LEU A 16 7.54 0.49 -8.88
C LEU A 16 6.57 -0.57 -8.36
N ILE A 17 7.04 -1.47 -7.51
CA ILE A 17 6.22 -2.51 -6.89
C ILE A 17 5.12 -1.87 -6.04
N SER A 18 5.48 -0.88 -5.21
CA SER A 18 4.52 -0.17 -4.37
C SER A 18 3.42 0.51 -5.19
N VAL A 19 3.78 1.24 -6.24
CA VAL A 19 2.84 1.94 -7.12
C VAL A 19 1.94 0.94 -7.85
N PHE A 20 2.51 -0.13 -8.40
CA PHE A 20 1.75 -1.17 -9.09
C PHE A 20 0.71 -1.81 -8.16
N PHE A 21 1.11 -2.23 -6.97
CA PHE A 21 0.18 -2.83 -6.02
C PHE A 21 -0.82 -1.82 -5.44
N THR A 22 -0.44 -0.55 -5.27
CA THR A 22 -1.39 0.51 -4.90
C THR A 22 -2.48 0.66 -5.96
N ALA A 23 -2.12 0.61 -7.24
CA ALA A 23 -3.08 0.63 -8.34
C ALA A 23 -4.01 -0.60 -8.30
N ALA A 24 -3.45 -1.79 -8.08
CA ALA A 24 -4.21 -3.03 -7.97
C ALA A 24 -5.17 -2.99 -6.77
N GLN A 25 -4.71 -2.55 -5.59
CA GLN A 25 -5.52 -2.37 -4.39
C GLN A 25 -6.65 -1.38 -4.62
N TYR A 26 -6.39 -0.27 -5.32
CA TYR A 26 -7.42 0.70 -5.70
C TYR A 26 -8.53 0.08 -6.57
N LEU A 27 -8.16 -0.71 -7.59
CA LEU A 27 -9.14 -1.41 -8.43
C LEU A 27 -9.93 -2.46 -7.64
N LEU A 28 -9.26 -3.21 -6.76
CA LEU A 28 -9.89 -4.19 -5.88
C LEU A 28 -10.84 -3.54 -4.87
N ALA A 29 -10.51 -2.36 -4.35
CA ALA A 29 -11.39 -1.60 -3.47
C ALA A 29 -12.67 -1.17 -4.21
N GLY A 30 -12.55 -0.72 -5.46
CA GLY A 30 -13.70 -0.43 -6.31
C GLY A 30 -14.58 -1.65 -6.55
N ALA A 31 -13.97 -2.80 -6.87
CA ALA A 31 -14.70 -4.06 -7.03
C ALA A 31 -15.39 -4.49 -5.73
N LEU A 32 -14.71 -4.37 -4.59
CA LEU A 32 -15.26 -4.67 -3.26
C LEU A 32 -16.50 -3.81 -2.97
N ILE A 33 -16.42 -2.50 -3.19
CA ILE A 33 -17.56 -1.58 -2.98
C ILE A 33 -18.72 -1.97 -3.90
N TYR A 34 -18.44 -2.29 -5.16
CA TYR A 34 -19.47 -2.75 -6.09
C TYR A 34 -20.15 -4.04 -5.62
N PHE A 35 -19.38 -5.04 -5.17
CA PHE A 35 -19.94 -6.28 -4.62
C PHE A 35 -20.74 -6.04 -3.35
N LEU A 36 -20.27 -5.18 -2.45
CA LEU A 36 -21.02 -4.78 -1.25
C LEU A 36 -22.35 -4.14 -1.62
N PHE A 37 -22.36 -3.21 -2.59
CA PHE A 37 -23.58 -2.60 -3.08
C PHE A 37 -24.55 -3.63 -3.66
N GLN A 38 -24.07 -4.54 -4.50
CA GLN A 38 -24.90 -5.62 -5.06
C GLN A 38 -25.47 -6.54 -3.97
N PHE A 39 -24.66 -6.91 -2.98
CA PHE A 39 -25.10 -7.75 -1.87
C PHE A 39 -26.18 -7.08 -1.02
N VAL A 40 -26.02 -5.79 -0.72
CA VAL A 40 -27.02 -4.99 0.00
C VAL A 40 -28.30 -4.86 -0.82
N ASN A 41 -28.19 -4.60 -2.12
CA ASN A 41 -29.34 -4.52 -3.03
C ASN A 41 -30.15 -5.82 -3.06
N LEU A 42 -29.45 -6.97 -3.14
CA LEU A 42 -30.08 -8.29 -3.10
C LEU A 42 -30.75 -8.59 -1.76
N SER A 43 -30.17 -8.13 -0.65
CA SER A 43 -30.65 -8.46 0.70
C SER A 43 -31.79 -7.56 1.19
N LEU A 44 -31.75 -6.26 0.87
CA LEU A 44 -32.71 -5.26 1.36
C LEU A 44 -33.76 -4.87 0.32
N GLY A 45 -33.53 -5.19 -0.95
CA GLY A 45 -34.32 -4.73 -2.09
C GLY A 45 -33.97 -3.29 -2.51
N PRO A 46 -34.29 -2.91 -3.76
CA PRO A 46 -33.93 -1.61 -4.34
C PRO A 46 -34.55 -0.43 -3.58
N ASP A 47 -35.75 -0.62 -3.02
CA ASP A 47 -36.50 0.41 -2.30
C ASP A 47 -35.89 0.78 -0.94
N ARG A 48 -34.87 0.07 -0.45
CA ARG A 48 -34.25 0.35 0.86
C ARG A 48 -32.78 0.71 0.77
N LEU A 49 -32.25 0.89 -0.45
CA LEU A 49 -30.85 1.25 -0.69
C LEU A 49 -30.45 2.59 -0.07
N TYR A 50 -31.39 3.54 0.05
CA TYR A 50 -31.14 4.84 0.67
C TYR A 50 -30.81 4.78 2.18
N LEU A 51 -31.05 3.63 2.83
CA LEU A 51 -30.72 3.45 4.25
C LEU A 51 -29.21 3.32 4.48
N VAL A 52 -28.46 2.81 3.49
CA VAL A 52 -27.00 2.69 3.61
C VAL A 52 -26.35 3.94 3.02
N LYS A 53 -25.78 4.77 3.91
CA LYS A 53 -25.10 6.01 3.52
C LYS A 53 -23.89 5.70 2.65
N ALA A 54 -23.65 6.50 1.61
CA ALA A 54 -22.46 6.41 0.74
C ALA A 54 -21.15 6.38 1.54
N SER A 55 -21.10 7.09 2.68
CA SER A 55 -19.95 7.10 3.59
C SER A 55 -19.57 5.73 4.15
N ALA A 56 -20.52 4.79 4.25
CA ALA A 56 -20.24 3.43 4.71
C ALA A 56 -19.45 2.63 3.68
N TYR A 57 -19.80 2.77 2.39
CA TYR A 57 -19.06 2.15 1.29
C TYR A 57 -17.66 2.75 1.14
N ASP A 58 -17.54 4.08 1.24
CA ASP A 58 -16.25 4.76 1.23
C ASP A 58 -15.36 4.29 2.40
N SER A 59 -15.93 4.16 3.60
CA SER A 59 -15.22 3.65 4.78
C SER A 59 -14.73 2.21 4.59
N ALA A 60 -15.53 1.34 3.98
CA ALA A 60 -15.13 -0.04 3.69
C ALA A 60 -13.98 -0.09 2.67
N GLY A 61 -14.05 0.74 1.62
CA GLY A 61 -12.95 0.91 0.67
C GLY A 61 -11.67 1.37 1.34
N PHE A 62 -11.73 2.39 2.20
CA PHE A 62 -10.56 2.89 2.92
C PHE A 62 -9.99 1.89 3.93
N ALA A 63 -10.85 1.16 4.65
CA ALA A 63 -10.40 0.10 5.55
C ALA A 63 -9.66 -1.01 4.78
N PHE A 64 -10.20 -1.42 3.63
CA PHE A 64 -9.54 -2.39 2.76
C PHE A 64 -8.17 -1.88 2.27
N LEU A 65 -8.14 -0.65 1.75
CA LEU A 65 -6.90 -0.05 1.23
C LEU A 65 -5.83 0.09 2.33
N THR A 66 -6.19 0.57 3.51
CA THR A 66 -5.22 0.76 4.60
C THR A 66 -4.67 -0.56 5.12
N VAL A 67 -5.53 -1.56 5.38
CA VAL A 67 -5.09 -2.88 5.87
C VAL A 67 -4.18 -3.56 4.85
N THR A 68 -4.62 -3.65 3.60
CA THR A 68 -3.84 -4.32 2.55
C THR A 68 -2.54 -3.60 2.25
N ASN A 69 -2.53 -2.27 2.25
CA ASN A 69 -1.32 -1.49 2.06
C ASN A 69 -0.34 -1.65 3.24
N THR A 70 -0.80 -1.62 4.49
CA THR A 70 0.07 -1.89 5.66
C THR A 70 0.73 -3.26 5.56
N ILE A 71 -0.03 -4.30 5.25
CA ILE A 71 0.50 -5.66 5.10
C ILE A 71 1.53 -5.73 3.97
N LEU A 72 1.20 -5.15 2.81
CA LEU A 72 2.10 -5.10 1.66
C LEU A 72 3.42 -4.40 2.00
N GLN A 73 3.35 -3.20 2.60
CA GLN A 73 4.55 -2.44 2.94
C GLN A 73 5.38 -3.13 4.03
N TYR A 74 4.74 -3.81 4.97
CA TYR A 74 5.44 -4.64 5.94
C TYR A 74 6.29 -5.72 5.25
N TYR A 75 5.70 -6.51 4.34
CA TYR A 75 6.45 -7.54 3.63
C TYR A 75 7.51 -6.96 2.69
N LEU A 76 7.20 -5.89 1.97
CA LEU A 76 8.15 -5.29 1.03
C LEU A 76 9.36 -4.68 1.76
N ALA A 77 9.12 -3.97 2.86
CA ALA A 77 10.17 -3.40 3.69
C ALA A 77 10.98 -4.49 4.41
N SER A 78 10.34 -5.57 4.86
CA SER A 78 11.01 -6.75 5.41
C SER A 78 12.04 -7.34 4.44
N LEU A 79 11.65 -7.46 3.17
CA LEU A 79 12.53 -7.95 2.11
C LEU A 79 13.64 -6.94 1.76
N LEU A 80 13.33 -5.65 1.81
CA LEU A 80 14.29 -4.57 1.56
C LEU A 80 15.38 -4.52 2.66
N ALA A 81 14.98 -4.56 3.93
CA ALA A 81 15.88 -4.52 5.09
C ALA A 81 16.84 -5.71 5.12
N ARG A 82 16.39 -6.86 4.65
CA ARG A 82 17.21 -8.07 4.52
C ARG A 82 18.28 -7.94 3.44
N ASN A 83 17.90 -7.41 2.27
CA ASN A 83 18.77 -7.36 1.09
C ASN A 83 19.80 -6.23 1.14
N LEU A 84 19.52 -5.15 1.86
CA LEU A 84 20.37 -3.96 1.92
C LEU A 84 20.79 -3.63 3.34
N LYS A 85 22.07 -3.27 3.50
CA LYS A 85 22.60 -2.77 4.77
C LYS A 85 22.53 -1.24 4.81
N GLY A 86 22.06 -0.69 5.92
CA GLY A 86 22.09 0.75 6.20
C GLY A 86 20.71 1.34 6.43
N ARG A 87 20.34 1.54 7.70
CA ARG A 87 19.00 1.99 8.10
C ARG A 87 18.60 3.32 7.46
N THR A 88 19.49 4.31 7.42
CA THR A 88 19.19 5.63 6.84
C THR A 88 18.79 5.56 5.37
N ALA A 89 19.48 4.72 4.58
CA ALA A 89 19.14 4.51 3.17
C ALA A 89 17.78 3.81 3.02
N LEU A 90 17.48 2.81 3.85
CA LEU A 90 16.20 2.10 3.86
C LEU A 90 15.01 3.04 4.17
N PHE A 91 15.14 3.87 5.19
CA PHE A 91 14.12 4.88 5.53
C PHE A 91 13.97 5.92 4.41
N GLY A 92 15.07 6.32 3.76
CA GLY A 92 15.02 7.21 2.60
C GLY A 92 14.24 6.60 1.43
N ILE A 93 14.46 5.31 1.14
CA ILE A 93 13.68 4.57 0.14
C ILE A 93 12.21 4.56 0.53
N LEU A 94 11.89 4.17 1.76
CA LEU A 94 10.52 4.08 2.24
C LEU A 94 9.77 5.42 2.12
N LEU A 95 10.37 6.53 2.57
CA LEU A 95 9.75 7.85 2.55
C LEU A 95 9.52 8.36 1.12
N LEU A 96 10.51 8.21 0.24
CA LEU A 96 10.38 8.64 -1.16
C LEU A 96 9.34 7.80 -1.89
N SER A 97 9.34 6.48 -1.67
CA SER A 97 8.35 5.58 -2.27
C SER A 97 6.94 5.85 -1.73
N ALA A 98 6.79 6.17 -0.44
CA ALA A 98 5.52 6.57 0.15
C ALA A 98 4.97 7.84 -0.51
N ALA A 99 5.80 8.86 -0.68
CA ALA A 99 5.41 10.11 -1.33
C ALA A 99 4.99 9.90 -2.79
N VAL A 100 5.73 9.09 -3.55
CA VAL A 100 5.40 8.78 -4.95
C VAL A 100 4.10 7.96 -5.04
N ALA A 101 3.93 6.94 -4.19
CA ALA A 101 2.72 6.14 -4.14
C ALA A 101 1.49 6.96 -3.77
N ASP A 102 1.62 7.89 -2.81
CA ASP A 102 0.54 8.78 -2.40
C ASP A 102 0.14 9.77 -3.51
N ILE A 103 1.12 10.42 -4.16
CA ILE A 103 0.86 11.28 -5.32
C ILE A 103 0.15 10.50 -6.44
N PHE A 104 0.58 9.26 -6.68
CA PHE A 104 -0.03 8.41 -7.69
C PHE A 104 -1.46 8.01 -7.30
N PHE A 105 -1.68 7.63 -6.04
CA PHE A 105 -3.00 7.33 -5.50
C PHE A 105 -3.95 8.53 -5.65
N LEU A 106 -3.51 9.73 -5.24
CA LEU A 106 -4.29 10.96 -5.39
C LEU A 106 -4.68 11.24 -6.84
N LYS A 107 -3.78 10.99 -7.80
CA LYS A 107 -4.07 11.14 -9.22
C LYS A 107 -5.09 10.11 -9.72
N LEU A 108 -5.01 8.86 -9.26
CA LEU A 108 -5.99 7.84 -9.59
C LEU A 108 -7.36 8.18 -9.00
N SER A 109 -7.39 8.59 -7.73
CA SER A 109 -8.62 8.86 -6.99
C SER A 109 -9.31 10.14 -7.44
N ALA A 110 -8.58 11.13 -7.96
CA ALA A 110 -9.15 12.39 -8.46
C ALA A 110 -10.13 12.20 -9.64
N ARG A 111 -10.06 11.07 -10.35
CA ARG A 111 -10.99 10.71 -11.43
C ARG A 111 -12.14 9.81 -10.97
N SER A 112 -12.25 9.58 -9.66
CA SER A 112 -13.20 8.65 -9.06
C SER A 112 -14.36 9.37 -8.37
N SER A 113 -15.44 8.63 -8.11
CA SER A 113 -16.60 9.12 -7.36
C SER A 113 -16.42 9.11 -5.84
N PHE A 114 -15.23 8.80 -5.30
CA PHE A 114 -14.99 8.85 -3.85
C PHE A 114 -15.12 10.29 -3.34
N GLY A 115 -16.09 10.56 -2.47
CA GLY A 115 -16.42 11.93 -2.06
C GLY A 115 -15.37 12.61 -1.18
N SER A 116 -14.42 11.85 -0.60
CA SER A 116 -13.42 12.36 0.36
C SER A 116 -11.99 11.91 0.05
N TYR A 117 -11.64 11.73 -1.23
CA TYR A 117 -10.34 11.19 -1.63
C TYR A 117 -9.13 12.01 -1.15
N THR A 118 -9.25 13.33 -1.00
CA THR A 118 -8.17 14.18 -0.47
C THR A 118 -7.88 13.91 1.01
N PHE A 119 -8.90 13.50 1.78
CA PHE A 119 -8.72 13.10 3.18
C PHE A 119 -8.27 11.64 3.30
N ALA A 120 -8.42 10.85 2.24
CA ALA A 120 -8.04 9.44 2.20
C ALA A 120 -6.54 9.20 2.03
N SER A 121 -5.81 10.16 1.46
CA SER A 121 -4.34 10.08 1.35
C SER A 121 -3.69 9.96 2.72
N PHE A 122 -4.21 10.68 3.73
CA PHE A 122 -3.61 10.67 5.06
C PHE A 122 -3.64 9.29 5.75
N PRO A 123 -4.79 8.60 5.87
CA PRO A 123 -4.80 7.22 6.34
C PRO A 123 -3.91 6.30 5.51
N LEU A 124 -3.84 6.50 4.19
CA LEU A 124 -3.03 5.64 3.33
C LEU A 124 -1.53 5.84 3.53
N ILE A 125 -1.04 7.08 3.59
CA ILE A 125 0.37 7.35 3.85
C ILE A 125 0.76 6.89 5.26
N VAL A 126 -0.11 7.06 6.26
CA VAL A 126 0.10 6.52 7.60
C VAL A 126 0.17 4.99 7.57
N SER A 127 -0.76 4.32 6.88
CA SER A 127 -0.77 2.86 6.73
C SER A 127 0.49 2.34 6.04
N TYR A 128 0.97 3.07 5.04
CA TYR A 128 2.17 2.77 4.28
C TYR A 128 3.41 2.83 5.18
N LEU A 129 3.56 3.95 5.90
CA LEU A 129 4.68 4.17 6.80
C LEU A 129 4.63 3.19 7.98
N LEU A 130 3.46 2.92 8.55
CA LEU A 130 3.33 1.97 9.65
C LEU A 130 3.85 0.58 9.24
N GLY A 131 3.36 0.05 8.11
CA GLY A 131 3.82 -1.24 7.59
C GLY A 131 5.31 -1.24 7.28
N GLY A 132 5.76 -0.22 6.54
CA GLY A 132 7.15 -0.10 6.14
C GLY A 132 8.12 0.02 7.31
N VAL A 133 7.83 0.89 8.28
CA VAL A 133 8.68 1.08 9.47
C VAL A 133 8.76 -0.20 10.29
N MET A 134 7.63 -0.90 10.50
CA MET A 134 7.64 -2.17 11.22
C MET A 134 8.47 -3.23 10.47
N GLY A 135 8.38 -3.30 9.14
CA GLY A 135 9.20 -4.20 8.33
C GLY A 135 10.69 -3.85 8.34
N LEU A 136 11.05 -2.57 8.47
CA LEU A 136 12.44 -2.12 8.56
C LEU A 136 13.06 -2.31 9.96
N LEU A 137 12.25 -2.23 11.03
CA LEU A 137 12.70 -2.27 12.42
C LEU A 137 12.65 -3.67 13.05
N GLN A 138 11.96 -4.62 12.44
CA GLN A 138 11.90 -5.99 12.95
C GLN A 138 13.29 -6.61 13.11
N LYS A 139 13.41 -7.54 14.05
CA LYS A 139 14.63 -8.34 14.21
C LYS A 139 14.76 -9.30 13.03
N GLU A 140 16.00 -9.68 12.74
CA GLU A 140 16.27 -10.61 11.64
C GLU A 140 15.61 -11.98 11.86
N GLU A 141 15.50 -12.45 13.12
CA GLU A 141 14.81 -13.71 13.44
C GLU A 141 13.29 -13.66 13.22
N GLU A 142 12.68 -12.47 13.29
CA GLU A 142 11.24 -12.24 13.12
C GLU A 142 10.89 -11.95 11.66
N ASN A 143 11.89 -11.80 10.78
CA ASN A 143 11.67 -11.48 9.38
C ASN A 143 11.02 -12.68 8.66
N PRO A 144 9.86 -12.50 7.99
CA PRO A 144 9.19 -13.59 7.28
C PRO A 144 10.05 -14.20 6.16
N PHE A 145 11.11 -13.50 5.73
CA PHE A 145 12.04 -13.94 4.70
C PHE A 145 13.39 -14.43 5.23
N HIS A 146 13.60 -14.55 6.55
CA HIS A 146 14.91 -14.87 7.15
C HIS A 146 15.64 -16.05 6.47
N ASN A 147 14.92 -17.13 6.17
CA ASN A 147 15.45 -18.35 5.52
C ASN A 147 15.20 -18.43 4.00
N SER A 148 14.69 -17.37 3.38
CA SER A 148 14.35 -17.38 1.95
C SER A 148 15.58 -17.18 1.06
N ARG A 149 15.59 -17.66 -0.19
CA ARG A 149 16.64 -17.33 -1.17
C ARG A 149 16.33 -16.06 -1.98
N LEU A 150 15.22 -15.38 -1.68
CA LEU A 150 14.78 -14.18 -2.40
C LEU A 150 15.70 -12.98 -2.11
N ASN A 151 16.42 -12.52 -3.15
CA ASN A 151 17.33 -11.38 -3.10
C ASN A 151 16.93 -10.28 -4.11
N LEU A 152 15.65 -9.89 -4.08
CA LEU A 152 15.05 -9.02 -5.11
C LEU A 152 15.68 -7.62 -5.21
N PHE A 153 16.25 -7.08 -4.12
CA PHE A 153 16.79 -5.71 -4.07
C PHE A 153 18.31 -5.64 -4.17
N ARG A 154 18.97 -6.78 -4.40
CA ARG A 154 20.43 -6.87 -4.48
C ARG A 154 20.84 -7.19 -5.92
N ILE A 155 21.70 -6.35 -6.48
CA ILE A 155 22.39 -6.64 -7.75
C ILE A 155 23.80 -7.06 -7.37
N ASP A 156 24.17 -8.31 -7.67
CA ASP A 156 25.54 -8.81 -7.55
C ASP A 156 26.40 -8.42 -8.77
#